data_AF-A0A7K6BGS0-F1
#
_entry.id   AF-A0A7K6BGS0-F1
#
_cell.length_a   1.000
_cell.length_b   1.000
_cell.length_c   1.000
_cell.angle_alpha   90.00
_cell.angle_beta   90.00
_cell.angle_gamma   90.00
#
_symmetry.space_group_name_H-M   'P 1'
#
loop_
_entity.id
_entity.type
_entity.pdbx_description
1 polymer ?
#
loop_
_entity_poly.entity_id
_entity_poly.type
_entity_poly.pdbx_seq_one_letter_code
_entity_poly.pdbx_strand_id
1 'polypeptide(L)'
;MVHWTAEEKQLISSVWSRVSVEQCGGEALARLLIVYPWTQRFFESFGNLSSPTAILGNPKVRAHGKKVLTSFGEAIKNLDNLKATYTRLSELHCDKLHVDPENFRV
;
A
#
# COMPACT_ATOMS: atom_id res chain seq x y z
N MET A 1 -18.79 5.39 -12.13
CA MET A 1 -17.68 4.44 -12.31
C MET A 1 -16.61 5.18 -13.08
N VAL A 2 -15.33 5.02 -12.75
CA VAL A 2 -14.27 5.69 -13.54
C VAL A 2 -14.16 5.02 -14.90
N HIS A 3 -13.90 5.81 -15.93
CA HIS A 3 -13.69 5.32 -17.29
C HIS A 3 -12.24 5.58 -17.65
N TRP A 4 -11.51 4.51 -17.97
CA TRP A 4 -10.12 4.57 -18.40
C TRP A 4 -10.04 4.40 -19.92
N THR A 5 -9.28 5.24 -20.60
CA THR A 5 -8.97 5.02 -22.03
C THR A 5 -8.03 3.83 -22.19
N ALA A 6 -7.88 3.34 -23.43
CA ALA A 6 -6.94 2.27 -23.72
C ALA A 6 -5.50 2.71 -23.43
N GLU A 7 -5.17 3.96 -23.75
CA GLU A 7 -3.87 4.57 -23.51
C GLU A 7 -3.56 4.65 -22.01
N GLU A 8 -4.52 5.06 -21.19
CA GLU A 8 -4.34 5.11 -19.73
C GLU A 8 -4.09 3.72 -19.14
N LYS A 9 -4.87 2.70 -19.55
CA LYS A 9 -4.67 1.31 -19.11
C LYS A 9 -3.30 0.79 -19.52
N GLN A 10 -2.86 1.10 -20.73
CA GLN A 10 -1.55 0.71 -21.24
C GLN A 10 -0.42 1.38 -20.45
N LEU A 11 -0.52 2.68 -20.18
CA LEU A 11 0.49 3.42 -19.41
C LEU A 11 0.60 2.87 -17.98
N ILE A 12 -0.52 2.67 -17.29
CA ILE A 12 -0.56 2.09 -15.94
C ILE A 12 0.12 0.71 -15.94
N SER A 13 -0.27 -0.16 -16.86
CA SER A 13 0.26 -1.52 -16.96
C SER A 13 1.75 -1.54 -17.31
N SER A 14 2.20 -0.65 -18.20
CA SER A 14 3.60 -0.55 -18.61
C SER A 14 4.51 -0.01 -17.50
N VAL A 15 4.00 0.88 -16.64
CA VAL A 15 4.75 1.31 -15.45
C VAL A 15 4.82 0.16 -14.45
N TRP A 16 3.67 -0.47 -14.18
CA TRP A 16 3.58 -1.58 -13.22
C TRP A 16 4.49 -2.75 -13.56
N SER A 17 4.65 -3.10 -14.85
CA SER A 17 5.50 -4.20 -15.28
C SER A 17 6.98 -4.02 -14.94
N ARG A 18 7.40 -2.81 -14.55
CA ARG A 18 8.77 -2.46 -14.15
C ARG A 18 8.94 -2.33 -12.64
N VAL A 19 7.85 -2.44 -11.87
CA VAL A 19 7.86 -2.31 -10.42
C VAL A 19 8.39 -3.59 -9.78
N SER A 20 9.45 -3.47 -9.00
CA SER A 20 9.90 -4.53 -8.09
C SER A 20 8.99 -4.52 -6.85
N VAL A 21 7.97 -5.38 -6.82
CA VAL A 21 6.94 -5.39 -5.77
C VAL A 21 7.54 -5.51 -4.36
N GLU A 22 8.56 -6.33 -4.18
CA GLU A 22 9.20 -6.53 -2.88
C GLU A 22 10.01 -5.31 -2.45
N GLN A 23 10.83 -4.77 -3.35
CA GLN A 23 11.68 -3.61 -3.06
C GLN A 23 10.82 -2.35 -2.88
N CYS A 24 10.03 -1.99 -3.88
CA CYS A 24 9.18 -0.80 -3.85
C CYS A 24 8.14 -0.89 -2.72
N GLY A 25 7.63 -2.09 -2.42
CA GLY A 25 6.71 -2.34 -1.31
C GLY A 25 7.33 -1.98 0.03
N GLY A 26 8.50 -2.54 0.32
CA GLY A 26 9.22 -2.24 1.55
C GLY A 26 9.60 -0.77 1.67
N GLU A 27 10.10 -0.17 0.58
CA GLU A 27 10.47 1.25 0.55
C GLU A 27 9.28 2.18 0.79
N ALA A 28 8.12 1.91 0.15
CA ALA A 28 6.92 2.73 0.31
C ALA A 28 6.40 2.71 1.75
N LEU A 29 6.26 1.52 2.36
CA LEU A 29 5.78 1.43 3.74
C LEU A 29 6.79 2.02 4.74
N ALA A 30 8.09 1.80 4.53
CA ALA A 30 9.10 2.42 5.38
C ALA A 30 9.04 3.95 5.31
N ARG A 31 8.90 4.53 4.11
CA ARG A 31 8.75 5.98 3.93
C ARG A 31 7.49 6.52 4.60
N LEU A 32 6.36 5.82 4.50
CA LEU A 32 5.13 6.17 5.22
C LEU A 32 5.38 6.31 6.73
N LEU A 33 5.99 5.28 7.33
CA LEU A 33 6.24 5.24 8.78
C LEU A 33 7.28 6.28 9.24
N ILE A 34 8.18 6.70 8.35
CA ILE A 34 9.23 7.69 8.65
C ILE A 34 8.71 9.13 8.47
N VAL A 35 8.06 9.41 7.32
CA VAL A 35 7.61 10.76 6.94
C VAL A 35 6.32 11.14 7.68
N TYR A 36 5.49 10.15 7.99
CA TYR A 36 4.21 10.33 8.70
C TYR A 36 4.17 9.47 9.97
N PRO A 37 4.93 9.81 11.03
CA PRO A 37 5.16 8.93 12.19
C PRO A 37 3.89 8.52 12.94
N TRP A 38 2.81 9.29 12.87
CA TRP A 38 1.53 8.91 13.49
C TRP A 38 0.95 7.63 12.90
N THR A 39 1.33 7.25 11.68
CA THR A 39 0.90 6.00 11.04
C THR A 39 1.48 4.76 11.74
N GLN A 40 2.56 4.90 12.51
CA GLN A 40 3.17 3.79 13.26
C GLN A 40 2.21 3.16 14.28
N ARG A 41 1.21 3.91 14.78
CA ARG A 41 0.18 3.40 15.70
C ARG A 41 -0.60 2.20 15.17
N PHE A 42 -0.68 2.04 13.85
CA PHE A 42 -1.40 0.91 13.23
C PHE A 42 -0.54 -0.36 13.15
N PHE A 43 0.74 -0.28 13.54
CA PHE A 43 1.74 -1.33 13.33
C PHE A 43 2.47 -1.73 14.63
N GLU A 44 1.82 -1.61 15.79
CA GLU A 44 2.42 -1.93 17.10
C GLU A 44 3.05 -3.34 17.15
N SER A 45 2.42 -4.32 16.48
CA SER A 45 2.91 -5.70 16.40
C SER A 45 4.20 -5.87 15.59
N PHE A 46 4.70 -4.82 14.92
CA PHE A 46 5.88 -4.88 14.06
C PHE A 46 7.18 -4.77 14.85
N GLY A 47 7.11 -4.50 16.16
CA GLY A 47 8.28 -4.41 17.03
C GLY A 47 8.96 -3.05 16.93
N ASN A 48 10.29 -3.05 16.84
CA ASN A 48 11.04 -1.79 16.87
C ASN A 48 10.82 -0.94 15.60
N LEU A 49 10.20 0.22 15.78
CA LEU A 49 9.99 1.28 14.77
C LEU A 49 10.56 2.64 15.24
N SER A 50 11.44 2.65 16.25
CA SER A 50 11.82 3.88 16.98
C SER A 50 12.71 4.84 16.21
N SER A 51 13.25 4.44 15.05
CA SER A 51 14.13 5.27 14.22
C SER A 51 14.03 4.88 12.74
N PRO A 52 14.44 5.75 11.80
CA PRO A 52 14.47 5.42 10.38
C PRO A 52 15.26 4.15 10.06
N THR A 53 16.43 3.96 10.69
CA THR A 53 17.24 2.75 10.53
C THR A 53 16.51 1.50 11.04
N ALA A 54 15.82 1.59 12.18
CA ALA A 54 15.02 0.49 12.70
C ALA A 54 13.87 0.13 11.75
N ILE A 55 13.16 1.13 11.23
CA ILE A 55 12.05 0.93 10.28
C ILE A 55 12.54 0.31 8.96
N LEU A 56 13.60 0.84 8.36
CA LEU A 56 14.18 0.32 7.11
C LEU A 56 14.70 -1.12 7.28
N GLY A 57 15.27 -1.43 8.44
CA GLY A 57 15.76 -2.77 8.77
C GLY A 57 14.66 -3.78 9.14
N ASN A 58 13.43 -3.32 9.39
CA ASN A 58 12.38 -4.15 9.98
C ASN A 58 11.81 -5.16 8.96
N PRO A 59 11.94 -6.48 9.20
CA PRO A 59 11.47 -7.49 8.26
C PRO A 59 9.94 -7.51 8.12
N LYS A 60 9.19 -7.15 9.16
CA LYS A 60 7.72 -7.08 9.10
C LYS A 60 7.24 -5.89 8.27
N VAL A 61 7.94 -4.75 8.33
CA VAL A 61 7.69 -3.59 7.44
C VAL A 61 7.89 -4.01 5.98
N ARG A 62 9.02 -4.63 5.63
CA ARG A 62 9.26 -5.11 4.26
C ARG A 62 8.20 -6.10 3.79
N ALA A 63 7.87 -7.09 4.63
CA ALA A 63 6.88 -8.11 4.30
C ALA A 63 5.47 -7.52 4.12
N HIS A 64 5.07 -6.57 4.96
CA HIS A 64 3.78 -5.92 4.82
C HIS A 64 3.72 -4.96 3.63
N GLY A 65 4.79 -4.20 3.39
CA GLY A 65 4.92 -3.35 2.20
C GLY A 65 4.76 -4.13 0.89
N LYS A 66 5.37 -5.33 0.82
CA LYS A 66 5.14 -6.28 -0.29
C LYS A 66 3.66 -6.68 -0.43
N LYS A 67 2.96 -6.94 0.67
CA LYS A 67 1.51 -7.25 0.65
C LYS A 67 0.68 -6.08 0.14
N VAL A 68 0.98 -4.86 0.60
CA VAL A 68 0.30 -3.64 0.12
C VAL A 68 0.48 -3.50 -1.38
N LEU A 69 1.71 -3.56 -1.90
CA LEU A 69 1.93 -3.39 -3.33
C LEU A 69 1.44 -4.57 -4.17
N THR A 70 1.41 -5.79 -3.62
CA THR A 70 0.71 -6.91 -4.27
C THR A 70 -0.79 -6.59 -4.46
N SER A 71 -1.43 -5.96 -3.48
CA SER A 71 -2.83 -5.52 -3.58
C SER A 71 -3.03 -4.48 -4.70
N PHE A 72 -2.11 -3.53 -4.86
CA PHE A 72 -2.14 -2.59 -6.00
C PHE A 72 -2.03 -3.31 -7.35
N GLY A 73 -1.26 -4.40 -7.42
CA GLY A 73 -1.24 -5.27 -8.60
C GLY A 73 -2.59 -5.88 -8.94
N GLU A 74 -3.41 -6.23 -7.95
CA GLU A 74 -4.77 -6.72 -8.16
C GLU A 74 -5.71 -5.62 -8.68
N ALA A 75 -5.55 -4.37 -8.22
CA ALA A 75 -6.26 -3.23 -8.79
C ALA A 75 -5.91 -3.02 -10.27
N ILE A 76 -4.64 -3.14 -10.65
CA ILE A 76 -4.18 -2.95 -12.03
C ILE A 76 -4.71 -4.04 -12.97
N LYS A 77 -4.89 -5.27 -12.47
CA LYS A 77 -5.57 -6.35 -13.21
C LYS A 77 -7.08 -6.11 -13.36
N ASN A 78 -7.67 -5.24 -12.54
CA ASN A 78 -9.12 -5.04 -12.42
C ASN A 78 -9.52 -3.55 -12.49
N LEU A 79 -8.87 -2.77 -13.37
CA LEU A 79 -9.03 -1.29 -13.43
C LEU A 79 -10.48 -0.81 -13.63
N ASP A 80 -11.33 -1.63 -14.26
CA ASP A 80 -12.75 -1.32 -14.48
C ASP A 80 -13.64 -1.69 -13.29
N ASN A 81 -13.11 -2.42 -12.30
CA ASN A 81 -13.89 -2.97 -11.18
C ASN A 81 -13.25 -2.73 -9.80
N LEU A 82 -12.50 -1.64 -9.64
CA LEU A 82 -11.73 -1.33 -8.43
C LEU A 82 -12.57 -1.37 -7.14
N LYS A 83 -13.81 -0.83 -7.19
CA LYS A 83 -14.69 -0.80 -6.01
C LYS A 83 -15.01 -2.21 -5.52
N ALA A 84 -15.35 -3.13 -6.42
CA ALA A 84 -15.63 -4.50 -6.02
C ALA A 84 -14.36 -5.19 -5.51
N THR A 85 -13.24 -5.05 -6.23
CA THR A 85 -11.93 -5.61 -5.87
C THR A 85 -11.51 -5.25 -4.44
N TYR A 86 -11.78 -4.03 -4.00
CA TYR A 86 -11.38 -3.55 -2.68
C TYR A 86 -12.46 -3.52 -1.60
N THR A 87 -13.65 -4.06 -1.86
CA THR A 87 -14.75 -4.08 -0.86
C THR A 87 -14.28 -4.63 0.48
N ARG A 88 -13.62 -5.80 0.48
CA ARG A 88 -13.15 -6.45 1.70
C ARG A 88 -12.02 -5.70 2.40
N LEU A 89 -11.13 -5.05 1.65
CA LEU A 89 -10.07 -4.22 2.23
C LEU A 89 -10.63 -2.92 2.79
N SER A 90 -11.65 -2.34 2.16
CA SER A 90 -12.34 -1.16 2.67
C SER A 90 -12.98 -1.45 4.03
N GLU A 91 -13.73 -2.55 4.16
CA GLU A 91 -14.32 -3.00 5.45
C GLU A 91 -13.23 -3.22 6.51
N LEU A 92 -12.12 -3.87 6.13
CA LEU A 92 -11.01 -4.12 7.05
C LEU A 92 -10.43 -2.81 7.59
N HIS A 93 -10.07 -1.88 6.71
CA HIS A 93 -9.39 -0.65 7.14
C HIS A 93 -10.33 0.33 7.84
N CYS A 94 -11.60 0.38 7.44
CA CYS A 94 -12.61 1.22 8.06
C CYS A 94 -13.12 0.62 9.38
N ASP A 95 -13.75 -0.54 9.34
CA ASP A 95 -14.59 -1.04 10.45
C ASP A 95 -13.79 -1.79 11.51
N LYS A 96 -12.60 -2.31 11.15
CA LYS A 96 -11.75 -3.06 12.09
C LYS A 96 -10.53 -2.27 12.53
N LEU A 97 -9.80 -1.71 11.57
CA LEU A 97 -8.56 -0.99 11.85
C LEU A 97 -8.79 0.49 12.19
N HIS A 98 -9.96 1.03 11.87
CA HIS A 98 -10.32 2.43 12.12
C HIS A 98 -9.26 3.42 11.61
N VAL A 99 -8.72 3.14 10.41
CA VAL A 99 -7.75 4.00 9.76
C VAL A 99 -8.48 5.22 9.23
N ASP A 100 -8.09 6.41 9.69
CA ASP A 100 -8.59 7.67 9.14
C ASP A 100 -8.31 7.70 7.62
N PRO A 101 -9.32 7.94 6.76
CA PRO A 101 -9.17 7.91 5.31
C PRO A 101 -8.08 8.83 4.75
N GLU A 102 -7.70 9.89 5.47
CA GLU A 102 -6.61 10.78 5.07
C GLU A 102 -5.28 10.03 4.94
N ASN A 103 -5.09 8.94 5.70
CA ASN A 103 -3.88 8.12 5.63
C ASN A 103 -3.76 7.29 4.34
N PHE A 104 -4.81 7.18 3.52
CA PHE A 104 -4.69 6.54 2.19
C PHE A 104 -4.08 7.48 1.15
N ARG A 105 -4.13 8.80 1.37
CA ARG A 105 -3.64 9.82 0.44
C ARG A 105 -2.14 10.12 0.61
N VAL A 106 -1.62 9.94 1.83
CA VAL A 106 -0.25 10.33 2.23
C VAL A 106 0.81 9.32 1.83
#